data_AF-A0A7R9WD03-F1
#
_entry.id   AF-A0A7R9WD03-F1
#
_cell.length_a   1.000
_cell.length_b   1.000
_cell.length_c   1.000
_cell.angle_alpha   90.00
_cell.angle_beta   90.00
_cell.angle_gamma   90.00
#
_symmetry.space_group_name_H-M   'P 1'
#
loop_
_entity.id
_entity.type
_entity.pdbx_description
1 polymer ?
#
loop_
_entity_poly.entity_id
_entity_poly.type
_entity_poly.pdbx_seq_one_letter_code
_entity_poly.pdbx_strand_id
1 'polypeptide(L)'
;SDVRQDRGSSVVVHLNEDHLEYSDEKRVETVLKKYSNFVNFPIYLNGNRVNTIEAIWSQEPRDVTEESYAAFYKYVANAYDDPLDRLHYRADAPIEIKALFYIPSFH
;
A
#
# COMPACT_ATOMS: atom_id res chain seq x y z
N SER A 1 9.05 -33.05 -0.65
CA SER A 1 10.44 -32.89 -1.10
C SER A 1 10.87 -31.46 -0.78
N ASP A 2 11.92 -31.35 0.04
CA ASP A 2 12.71 -30.16 0.42
C ASP A 2 11.99 -28.83 0.74
N VAL A 3 11.65 -28.64 2.02
CA VAL A 3 11.53 -27.30 2.61
C VAL A 3 12.93 -26.85 3.02
N ARG A 4 13.61 -26.08 2.16
CA ARG A 4 14.85 -25.39 2.55
C ARG A 4 14.53 -24.42 3.68
N GLN A 5 15.14 -24.63 4.85
CA GLN A 5 15.06 -23.71 5.99
C GLN A 5 15.98 -22.50 5.77
N ASP A 6 15.60 -21.61 4.86
CA ASP A 6 16.06 -20.23 4.96
C ASP A 6 15.35 -19.55 6.14
N ARG A 7 15.99 -18.57 6.78
CA ARG A 7 15.37 -17.81 7.87
C ARG A 7 14.04 -17.21 7.39
N GLY A 8 12.96 -17.46 8.13
CA GLY A 8 11.64 -16.93 7.79
C GLY A 8 10.51 -17.85 8.23
N SER A 9 9.35 -17.71 7.60
CA SER A 9 8.19 -18.56 7.81
C SER A 9 7.52 -18.84 6.46
N SER A 10 7.12 -20.08 6.25
CA SER A 10 6.40 -20.51 5.05
C SER A 10 5.06 -21.10 5.47
N VAL A 11 4.01 -20.72 4.75
CA VAL A 11 2.64 -21.18 4.98
C VAL A 11 2.08 -21.65 3.64
N VAL A 12 1.62 -22.90 3.59
CA VAL A 12 0.91 -23.47 2.43
C VAL A 12 -0.55 -23.64 2.84
N VAL A 13 -1.46 -23.01 2.09
CA VAL A 13 -2.90 -23.07 2.36
C VAL A 13 -3.55 -23.97 1.31
N HIS A 14 -4.23 -25.03 1.77
CA HIS A 14 -5.07 -25.87 0.92
C HIS A 14 -6.48 -25.28 0.91
N LEU A 15 -6.94 -24.85 -0.26
CA LEU A 15 -8.24 -24.19 -0.42
C LEU A 15 -9.36 -25.24 -0.49
N ASN A 16 -10.50 -24.90 0.12
CA ASN A 16 -11.73 -25.66 -0.04
C ASN A 16 -12.38 -25.33 -1.40
N GLU A 17 -13.34 -26.15 -1.83
CA GLU A 17 -14.03 -26.01 -3.13
C GLU A 17 -14.72 -24.64 -3.29
N ASP A 18 -15.25 -24.07 -2.20
CA ASP A 18 -15.91 -22.75 -2.18
C ASP A 18 -14.95 -21.56 -2.26
N HIS A 19 -13.63 -21.79 -2.21
CA HIS A 19 -12.60 -20.76 -2.10
C HIS A 19 -11.49 -20.87 -3.14
N LEU A 20 -11.74 -21.62 -4.22
CA LEU A 20 -10.77 -21.83 -5.29
C LEU A 20 -10.41 -20.53 -6.02
N GLU A 21 -11.23 -19.48 -5.93
CA GLU A 21 -10.90 -18.16 -6.49
C GLU A 21 -9.60 -17.58 -5.94
N TYR A 22 -9.16 -17.95 -4.74
CA TYR A 22 -7.89 -17.47 -4.19
C TYR A 22 -6.66 -18.20 -4.76
N SER A 23 -6.86 -19.20 -5.63
CA SER A 23 -5.79 -19.74 -6.47
C SER A 23 -5.58 -18.94 -7.76
N ASP A 24 -6.53 -18.06 -8.12
CA ASP A 24 -6.40 -17.18 -9.28
C ASP A 24 -5.52 -15.96 -8.96
N GLU A 25 -4.52 -15.73 -9.81
CA GLU A 25 -3.54 -14.66 -9.61
C GLU A 25 -4.20 -13.28 -9.55
N LYS A 26 -5.17 -12.98 -10.42
CA LYS A 26 -5.83 -11.65 -10.45
C LYS A 26 -6.66 -11.41 -9.21
N ARG A 27 -7.31 -12.46 -8.69
CA ARG A 27 -8.06 -12.37 -7.43
C ARG A 27 -7.13 -12.03 -6.27
N VAL A 28 -6.00 -12.73 -6.16
CA VAL A 28 -4.99 -12.48 -5.13
C VAL A 28 -4.38 -11.09 -5.28
N GLU A 29 -4.03 -10.68 -6.49
CA GLU A 29 -3.50 -9.35 -6.79
C GLU A 29 -4.48 -8.25 -6.34
N THR A 30 -5.77 -8.42 -6.59
CA THR A 30 -6.82 -7.49 -6.16
C THR A 30 -6.89 -7.38 -4.64
N VAL A 31 -6.77 -8.50 -3.92
CA VAL A 31 -6.75 -8.51 -2.45
C VAL A 31 -5.50 -7.80 -1.92
N LEU A 32 -4.33 -8.10 -2.49
CA LEU A 32 -3.06 -7.47 -2.13
C LEU A 32 -3.10 -5.96 -2.34
N LYS A 33 -3.60 -5.50 -3.49
CA LYS A 33 -3.74 -4.06 -3.78
C LYS A 33 -4.76 -3.38 -2.86
N LYS A 34 -5.80 -4.08 -2.43
CA LYS A 34 -6.84 -3.50 -1.56
C LYS A 34 -6.37 -3.32 -0.12
N TYR A 35 -5.64 -4.28 0.44
CA TYR A 35 -5.35 -4.31 1.88
C TYR A 35 -3.87 -4.17 2.24
N SER A 36 -2.97 -4.48 1.31
CA SER A 36 -1.52 -4.60 1.59
C SER A 36 -0.66 -3.73 0.69
N ASN A 37 -1.26 -2.86 -0.12
CA ASN A 37 -0.51 -2.01 -1.07
C ASN A 37 0.48 -1.06 -0.39
N PHE A 38 0.26 -0.75 0.89
CA PHE A 38 1.07 0.19 1.66
C PHE A 38 1.97 -0.49 2.70
N VAL A 39 2.12 -1.81 2.62
CA VAL A 39 3.09 -2.53 3.46
C VAL A 39 4.50 -2.09 3.05
N ASN A 40 5.33 -1.74 4.04
CA ASN A 40 6.68 -1.19 3.83
C ASN A 40 7.73 -2.21 3.32
N PHE A 41 7.33 -3.46 3.10
CA PHE A 41 8.18 -4.52 2.56
C PHE A 41 7.72 -4.92 1.16
N PRO A 42 8.64 -5.23 0.23
CA PRO A 42 8.25 -5.63 -1.12
C PRO A 42 7.48 -6.96 -1.08
N ILE A 43 6.29 -6.96 -1.67
CA ILE A 43 5.41 -8.10 -1.81
C ILE A 43 5.51 -8.58 -3.26
N TYR A 44 5.81 -9.86 -3.42
CA TYR A 44 5.89 -10.54 -4.71
C TYR A 44 4.75 -11.52 -4.86
N LEU A 45 4.05 -11.45 -6.00
CA LEU A 45 3.08 -12.44 -6.44
C LEU A 45 3.62 -13.08 -7.72
N ASN A 46 3.87 -14.39 -7.71
CA ASN A 46 4.42 -15.14 -8.85
C ASN A 46 5.69 -14.52 -9.46
N GLY A 47 6.55 -13.92 -8.62
CA GLY A 47 7.79 -13.25 -9.02
C GLY A 47 7.64 -11.77 -9.39
N ASN A 48 6.42 -11.25 -9.51
CA ASN A 48 6.15 -9.85 -9.84
C ASN A 48 5.92 -9.03 -8.56
N ARG A 49 6.56 -7.87 -8.43
CA ARG A 49 6.33 -6.95 -7.31
C ARG A 49 4.97 -6.26 -7.47
N VAL A 50 4.11 -6.37 -6.45
CA VAL A 50 2.72 -5.87 -6.51
C VAL A 50 2.56 -4.50 -5.83
N ASN A 51 3.19 -4.29 -4.68
CA ASN A 51 3.11 -3.02 -3.96
C ASN A 51 4.23 -2.05 -4.40
N THR A 52 3.83 -0.98 -5.08
CA THR A 52 4.76 0.04 -5.61
C THR A 52 4.60 1.41 -4.97
N ILE A 53 3.63 1.57 -4.06
CA ILE A 53 3.29 2.86 -3.48
C ILE A 53 3.63 2.87 -2.01
N GLU A 54 4.39 3.88 -1.61
CA GLU A 54 4.82 4.04 -0.24
C GLU A 54 3.73 4.70 0.63
N ALA A 55 3.69 4.30 1.90
CA ALA A 55 2.78 4.86 2.89
C ALA A 55 3.26 6.23 3.39
N ILE A 56 3.28 7.25 2.52
CA ILE A 56 3.94 8.53 2.83
C ILE A 56 3.30 9.30 3.99
N TRP A 57 2.02 9.06 4.31
CA TRP A 57 1.37 9.64 5.50
C TRP A 57 1.99 9.15 6.81
N SER A 58 2.69 8.01 6.79
CA SER A 58 3.36 7.47 7.97
C SER A 58 4.81 7.94 8.10
N GLN A 59 5.39 8.55 7.07
CA GLN A 59 6.77 9.06 7.05
C GLN A 59 6.86 10.43 7.73
N GLU A 60 8.07 10.88 8.06
CA GLU A 60 8.28 12.23 8.57
C GLU A 60 8.11 13.26 7.43
N PRO A 61 7.40 14.39 7.63
CA PRO A 61 7.09 15.32 6.54
C PRO A 61 8.33 15.88 5.82
N ARG A 62 9.46 15.99 6.54
CA ARG A 62 10.76 16.44 6.01
C ARG A 62 11.43 15.44 5.07
N ASP A 63 11.05 14.17 5.14
CA ASP A 63 11.63 13.07 4.37
C ASP A 63 10.79 12.76 3.11
N VAL A 64 9.62 13.39 2.97
CA VAL A 64 8.71 13.22 1.83
C VAL A 64 8.92 14.35 0.82
N THR A 65 9.16 14.00 -0.43
CA THR A 65 9.35 14.98 -1.51
C THR A 65 8.01 15.50 -2.05
N GLU A 66 8.02 16.69 -2.67
CA GLU A 66 6.84 17.23 -3.37
C GLU A 66 6.33 16.29 -4.47
N GLU A 67 7.24 15.61 -5.17
CA GLU A 67 6.91 14.63 -6.20
C GLU A 67 6.16 13.42 -5.60
N SER A 68 6.62 12.91 -4.45
CA SER A 68 5.92 11.85 -3.72
C SER A 68 4.53 12.29 -3.26
N TYR A 69 4.39 13.52 -2.76
CA TYR A 69 3.07 14.06 -2.40
C TYR A 69 2.13 14.17 -3.61
N ALA A 70 2.61 14.66 -4.75
CA ALA A 70 1.79 14.79 -5.97
C ALA A 70 1.39 13.40 -6.53
N ALA A 71 2.34 12.46 -6.58
CA ALA A 71 2.08 11.09 -7.02
C ALA A 71 1.07 10.37 -6.12
N PHE A 72 1.21 10.53 -4.80
CA PHE A 72 0.29 9.92 -3.84
C PHE A 72 -1.11 10.53 -3.93
N TYR A 73 -1.24 11.85 -4.10
CA TYR A 73 -2.53 12.51 -4.35
C TYR A 73 -3.23 11.90 -5.57
N LYS A 74 -2.54 11.86 -6.72
CA LYS A 74 -3.08 11.29 -7.97
C LYS A 74 -3.54 9.85 -7.78
N TYR A 75 -2.78 9.05 -7.01
CA TYR A 75 -3.14 7.68 -6.69
C TYR A 75 -4.40 7.58 -5.81
N VAL A 76 -4.45 8.26 -4.66
CA VAL A 76 -5.55 8.08 -3.70
C VAL A 76 -6.84 8.76 -4.15
N ALA A 77 -6.75 9.89 -4.85
CA ALA A 77 -7.89 10.62 -5.39
C ALA A 77 -8.33 10.15 -6.77
N ASN A 78 -7.57 9.24 -7.41
CA ASN A 78 -7.73 8.85 -8.82
C ASN A 78 -7.82 10.09 -9.73
N ALA A 79 -6.90 11.03 -9.50
CA ALA A 79 -6.88 12.35 -10.11
C ALA A 79 -5.73 12.50 -11.12
N TYR A 80 -5.87 13.42 -12.07
CA TYR A 80 -4.84 13.74 -13.07
C TYR A 80 -4.17 15.09 -12.81
N ASP A 81 -4.80 15.94 -12.01
CA ASP A 81 -4.32 17.27 -11.62
C ASP A 81 -3.42 17.21 -10.39
N ASP A 82 -2.92 18.37 -9.99
CA ASP A 82 -2.16 18.55 -8.75
C ASP A 82 -3.08 19.17 -7.68
N PRO A 83 -2.87 18.86 -6.38
CA PRO A 83 -3.70 19.42 -5.32
C PRO A 83 -3.43 20.92 -5.18
N LEU A 84 -4.47 21.69 -4.81
CA LEU A 84 -4.36 23.10 -4.44
C LEU A 84 -3.50 23.27 -3.19
N ASP A 85 -3.71 22.40 -2.19
CA ASP A 85 -3.00 22.45 -0.92
C ASP A 85 -2.97 21.07 -0.24
N ARG A 86 -2.16 20.95 0.81
CA ARG A 86 -1.86 19.72 1.54
C ARG A 86 -1.70 20.00 3.03
N LEU A 87 -2.20 19.08 3.86
CA LEU A 87 -1.88 19.02 5.29
C LEU A 87 -1.34 17.63 5.67
N HIS A 88 -0.05 17.56 6.01
CA HIS A 88 0.54 16.36 6.62
C HIS A 88 0.54 16.52 8.14
N TYR A 89 -0.38 15.82 8.80
CA TYR A 89 -0.64 15.93 10.24
C TYR A 89 -0.13 14.70 10.99
N ARG A 90 0.59 14.94 12.08
CA ARG A 90 1.10 13.92 13.00
C ARG A 90 0.83 14.36 14.43
N ALA A 91 0.29 13.46 15.25
CA ALA A 91 0.09 13.67 16.67
C ALA A 91 0.20 12.33 17.41
N ASP A 92 0.82 12.32 18.59
CA ASP A 92 1.04 11.08 19.35
C ASP A 92 0.12 10.97 20.59
N ALA A 93 -0.49 12.09 21.01
CA ALA A 93 -1.32 12.17 22.21
C ALA A 93 -2.59 13.01 21.99
N PRO A 94 -3.75 12.61 22.56
CA PRO A 94 -3.98 11.40 23.37
C PRO A 94 -4.05 10.11 22.54
N ILE A 95 -4.05 10.22 21.20
CA ILE A 95 -4.10 9.09 20.25
C ILE A 95 -3.03 9.34 19.18
N GLU A 96 -2.36 8.28 18.73
CA GLU A 96 -1.47 8.34 17.57
C GLU A 96 -2.29 8.54 16.29
N ILE A 97 -2.06 9.68 15.63
CA ILE A 97 -2.69 10.07 14.37
C ILE A 97 -1.58 10.40 13.39
N LYS A 98 -1.61 9.72 12.25
CA LYS A 98 -0.77 10.02 11.07
C LYS A 98 -1.72 10.18 9.90
N ALA A 99 -1.88 11.40 9.41
CA ALA A 99 -2.86 11.73 8.40
C ALA A 99 -2.26 12.65 7.34
N LEU A 100 -2.72 12.47 6.11
CA LEU A 100 -2.35 13.29 4.97
C LEU A 100 -3.63 13.69 4.24
N PHE A 101 -3.92 14.98 4.26
CA PHE A 101 -5.08 15.57 3.61
C PHE A 101 -4.65 16.38 2.39
N TYR A 102 -5.50 16.40 1.37
CA TYR A 102 -5.33 17.21 0.18
C TYR A 102 -6.58 18.04 -0.07
N ILE A 103 -6.37 19.24 -0.61
CA ILE A 103 -7.44 20.09 -1.16
C ILE A 103 -7.31 20.01 -2.69
N PRO A 104 -8.29 19.44 -3.42
CA PRO A 104 -8.24 19.38 -4.88
C PRO A 104 -8.23 20.78 -5.52
N SER A 105 -7.61 20.91 -6.70
CA SER A 105 -7.60 22.19 -7.42
C SER A 105 -8.94 22.52 -8.08
N PHE A 106 -9.65 21.51 -8.60
CA PHE A 106 -11.00 21.59 -9.16
C PHE A 106 -11.75 20.25 -8.97
N HIS A 107 -13.09 20.26 -9.00
CA HIS A 107 -13.95 19.05 -9.02
C HIS A 107 -14.34 18.69 -10.44
#